data_AF-A0A090WPE6-F1
#
_entry.id   AF-A0A090WPE6-F1
#
_cell.length_a   1.000
_cell.length_b   1.000
_cell.length_c   1.000
_cell.angle_alpha   90.00
_cell.angle_beta   90.00
_cell.angle_gamma   90.00
#
_symmetry.space_group_name_H-M   'P 1'
#
loop_
_entity.id
_entity.type
_entity.pdbx_description
1 polymer ?
#
loop_
_entity_poly.entity_id
_entity_poly.type
_entity_poly.pdbx_seq_one_letter_code
_entity_poly.pdbx_strand_id
1 'polypeptide(L)'
;MRKDTLIRQHDIKDCGAACLASVAAHYGLKMSLAKIRQLCHTDKKGTNVLGLIQALESMGFNAMGVKGNEDSLHDIPLPAIAHVMINGEIPHYLVIYKVSKNKIFVMDPTKAKIDEYPLEEFNQIWTNVLVLLEPNEYFEQRNDKFNIYSRFWNLVTPA
;
A
#
# COMPACT_ATOMS: atom_id res chain seq x y z
N MET A 1 15.73 -1.56 -3.96
CA MET A 1 14.49 -1.38 -3.18
C MET A 1 14.65 -2.09 -1.84
N ARG A 2 14.11 -1.54 -0.75
CA ARG A 2 14.31 -2.13 0.58
C ARG A 2 13.38 -3.35 0.76
N LYS A 3 13.86 -4.42 1.39
CA LYS A 3 13.09 -5.68 1.59
C LYS A 3 11.82 -5.47 2.42
N ASP A 4 11.81 -4.46 3.27
CA ASP A 4 10.71 -4.14 4.19
C ASP A 4 9.49 -3.50 3.50
N THR A 5 9.57 -3.14 2.23
CA THR A 5 8.42 -2.67 1.45
C THR A 5 7.60 -3.80 0.84
N LEU A 6 8.10 -5.04 0.87
CA LEU A 6 7.38 -6.21 0.36
C LEU A 6 6.47 -6.77 1.45
N ILE A 7 5.23 -6.30 1.49
CA ILE A 7 4.26 -6.62 2.56
C ILE A 7 3.26 -7.64 2.06
N ARG A 8 3.16 -8.77 2.76
CA ARG A 8 2.15 -9.78 2.50
C ARG A 8 0.84 -9.42 3.21
N GLN A 9 -0.28 -9.52 2.51
CA GLN A 9 -1.60 -9.49 3.15
C GLN A 9 -1.80 -10.73 4.01
N HIS A 10 -2.46 -10.58 5.16
CA HIS A 10 -2.75 -11.70 6.06
C HIS A 10 -4.13 -12.29 5.79
N ASP A 11 -5.12 -11.43 5.50
CA ASP A 11 -6.45 -11.79 5.02
C ASP A 11 -6.62 -11.40 3.53
N ILE A 12 -7.54 -12.04 2.81
CA ILE A 12 -7.93 -11.69 1.44
C ILE A 12 -8.38 -10.22 1.36
N LYS A 13 -8.97 -9.69 2.44
CA LYS A 13 -9.49 -8.31 2.52
C LYS A 13 -8.43 -7.26 2.85
N ASP A 14 -7.20 -7.66 3.18
CA ASP A 14 -6.15 -6.76 3.67
C ASP A 14 -5.28 -6.14 2.55
N CYS A 15 -5.59 -6.34 1.27
CA CYS A 15 -4.74 -5.85 0.17
C CYS A 15 -4.51 -4.33 0.23
N GLY A 16 -5.54 -3.54 0.55
CA GLY A 16 -5.43 -2.09 0.76
C GLY A 16 -4.52 -1.73 1.94
N ALA A 17 -4.73 -2.36 3.10
CA ALA A 17 -3.90 -2.14 4.29
C ALA A 17 -2.43 -2.54 4.05
N ALA A 18 -2.19 -3.61 3.28
CA ALA A 18 -0.85 -4.06 2.92
C ALA A 18 -0.17 -3.09 1.93
N CYS A 19 -0.92 -2.52 0.98
CA CYS A 19 -0.42 -1.45 0.11
C CYS A 19 0.00 -0.22 0.91
N LEU A 20 -0.83 0.22 1.86
CA LEU A 20 -0.51 1.31 2.79
C LEU A 20 0.75 1.01 3.61
N ALA A 21 0.89 -0.20 4.13
CA ALA A 21 2.07 -0.62 4.87
C ALA A 21 3.33 -0.60 4.00
N SER A 22 3.21 -0.99 2.74
CA SER A 22 4.29 -1.00 1.77
C SER A 22 4.78 0.42 1.46
N VAL A 23 3.86 1.35 1.14
CA VAL A 23 4.23 2.76 0.86
C VAL A 23 4.75 3.46 2.11
N ALA A 24 4.16 3.23 3.29
CA ALA A 24 4.68 3.77 4.54
C ALA A 24 6.12 3.29 4.81
N ALA A 25 6.39 1.99 4.61
CA ALA A 25 7.73 1.42 4.77
C ALA A 25 8.73 2.00 3.77
N HIS A 26 8.30 2.34 2.55
CA HIS A 26 9.15 3.00 1.55
C HIS A 26 9.73 4.31 2.09
N TYR A 27 8.90 5.11 2.76
CA TYR A 27 9.31 6.38 3.37
C TYR A 27 9.92 6.23 4.77
N GLY A 28 10.06 5.01 5.30
CA GLY A 28 10.68 4.75 6.60
C GLY A 28 9.71 4.70 7.78
N LEU A 29 8.39 4.73 7.54
CA LEU A 29 7.35 4.53 8.55
C LEU A 29 6.97 3.05 8.63
N LYS A 30 7.38 2.38 9.71
CA LYS A 30 7.08 0.95 9.93
C LYS A 30 5.95 0.80 10.92
N MET A 31 4.79 0.37 10.45
CA MET A 31 3.62 0.11 11.29
C MET A 31 3.18 -1.35 11.17
N SER A 32 2.41 -1.83 12.15
CA SER A 32 1.79 -3.16 12.08
C SER A 32 0.61 -3.14 11.11
N LEU A 33 0.42 -4.23 10.37
CA LEU A 33 -0.71 -4.36 9.44
C LEU A 33 -2.06 -4.20 10.17
N ALA A 34 -2.16 -4.70 11.41
CA ALA A 34 -3.35 -4.54 12.25
C ALA A 34 -3.66 -3.06 12.56
N LYS A 35 -2.65 -2.24 12.88
CA LYS A 35 -2.85 -0.80 13.13
C LYS A 35 -3.32 -0.10 11.86
N ILE A 36 -2.71 -0.40 10.72
CA ILE A 36 -3.09 0.18 9.43
C ILE A 36 -4.52 -0.23 9.05
N ARG A 37 -4.89 -1.50 9.24
CA ARG A 37 -6.25 -2.01 8.98
C ARG A 37 -7.33 -1.21 9.74
N GLN A 38 -7.03 -0.78 10.96
CA GLN A 38 -7.91 0.10 11.73
C GLN A 38 -7.98 1.50 11.12
N LEU A 39 -6.84 2.09 10.72
CA LEU A 39 -6.78 3.42 10.12
C LEU A 39 -7.56 3.52 8.81
N CYS A 40 -7.49 2.50 7.95
CA CYS A 40 -8.22 2.50 6.69
C CYS A 40 -9.66 1.96 6.81
N HIS A 41 -10.15 1.74 8.03
CA HIS A 41 -11.50 1.25 8.32
C HIS A 41 -11.88 0.00 7.51
N THR A 42 -10.92 -0.92 7.31
CA THR A 42 -11.15 -2.13 6.52
C THR A 42 -12.21 -3.01 7.17
N ASP A 43 -13.32 -3.22 6.47
CA ASP A 43 -14.46 -4.01 6.94
C ASP A 43 -14.54 -5.37 6.21
N LYS A 44 -15.70 -6.04 6.30
CA LYS A 44 -15.95 -7.32 5.62
C LYS A 44 -15.95 -7.19 4.09
N LYS A 45 -16.16 -6.00 3.53
CA LYS A 45 -16.15 -5.74 2.09
C LYS A 45 -14.74 -5.43 1.59
N GLY A 46 -13.90 -4.83 2.41
CA GLY A 46 -12.49 -4.55 2.12
C GLY A 46 -12.14 -3.11 2.47
N THR A 47 -11.20 -2.52 1.73
CA THR A 47 -10.82 -1.11 1.89
C THR A 47 -11.24 -0.34 0.64
N ASN A 48 -11.93 0.79 0.78
CA ASN A 48 -12.25 1.68 -0.34
C ASN A 48 -11.19 2.79 -0.48
N VAL A 49 -11.20 3.50 -1.61
CA VAL A 49 -10.24 4.57 -1.92
C VAL A 49 -10.25 5.67 -0.86
N LEU A 50 -11.43 6.06 -0.36
CA LEU A 50 -11.56 7.07 0.69
C LEU A 50 -10.84 6.63 1.99
N GLY A 51 -11.00 5.37 2.40
CA GLY A 51 -10.31 4.81 3.55
C GLY A 51 -8.80 4.76 3.39
N LEU A 52 -8.29 4.54 2.16
CA LEU A 52 -6.85 4.64 1.87
C LEU A 52 -6.35 6.07 2.07
N ILE A 53 -7.06 7.06 1.52
CA ILE A 53 -6.70 8.48 1.61
C ILE A 53 -6.69 8.94 3.08
N GLN A 54 -7.79 8.67 3.81
CA GLN A 54 -7.90 9.04 5.23
C GLN A 54 -6.79 8.39 6.08
N ALA A 55 -6.44 7.13 5.79
CA ALA A 55 -5.34 6.47 6.47
C ALA A 55 -4.00 7.14 6.15
N LEU A 56 -3.71 7.46 4.88
CA LEU A 56 -2.50 8.18 4.46
C LEU A 56 -2.38 9.54 5.16
N GLU A 57 -3.46 10.32 5.17
CA GLU A 57 -3.52 11.61 5.87
C GLU A 57 -3.22 11.45 7.37
N SER A 58 -3.83 10.46 8.04
CA SER A 58 -3.55 10.17 9.45
C SER A 58 -2.11 9.70 9.73
N MET A 59 -1.40 9.24 8.70
CA MET A 59 0.00 8.81 8.77
C MET A 59 0.99 9.94 8.42
N GLY A 60 0.51 11.14 8.08
CA GLY A 60 1.35 12.29 7.72
C GLY A 60 1.66 12.38 6.22
N PHE A 61 0.80 11.85 5.35
CA PHE A 61 0.93 12.01 3.90
C PHE A 61 -0.12 12.97 3.37
N ASN A 62 0.24 13.75 2.35
CA ASN A 62 -0.76 14.27 1.42
C ASN A 62 -1.20 13.13 0.52
N ALA A 63 -2.50 12.94 0.31
CA ALA A 63 -3.01 11.88 -0.54
C ALA A 63 -4.22 12.34 -1.35
N MET A 64 -4.33 11.85 -2.58
CA MET A 64 -5.45 12.17 -3.47
C MET A 64 -5.80 10.99 -4.37
N GLY A 65 -7.09 10.72 -4.49
CA GLY A 65 -7.63 9.77 -5.46
C GLY A 65 -7.83 10.47 -6.81
N VAL A 66 -7.25 9.93 -7.86
CA VAL A 66 -7.36 10.48 -9.22
C VAL A 66 -7.79 9.40 -10.21
N LYS A 67 -8.38 9.83 -11.32
CA LYS A 67 -8.62 8.98 -12.48
C LYS A 67 -7.66 9.39 -13.60
N GLY A 68 -6.79 8.48 -14.02
CA GLY A 68 -5.77 8.72 -15.03
C GLY A 68 -6.02 7.94 -16.32
N ASN A 69 -5.14 8.14 -17.29
CA ASN A 69 -5.01 7.30 -18.48
C ASN A 69 -3.60 6.70 -18.54
N GLU A 70 -3.33 5.87 -19.55
CA GLU A 70 -2.04 5.21 -19.72
C GLU A 70 -0.88 6.22 -19.80
N ASP A 71 -1.03 7.30 -20.57
CA ASP A 71 0.00 8.34 -20.73
C ASP A 71 0.38 8.97 -19.38
N SER A 72 -0.61 9.16 -18.50
CA SER A 72 -0.41 9.76 -17.18
C SER A 72 0.48 8.93 -16.27
N LEU A 73 0.57 7.60 -16.46
CA LEU A 73 1.36 6.70 -15.62
C LEU A 73 2.85 7.05 -15.62
N HIS A 74 3.35 7.72 -16.66
CA HIS A 74 4.75 8.12 -16.75
C HIS A 74 5.10 9.34 -15.89
N ASP A 75 4.10 10.16 -15.53
CA ASP A 75 4.29 11.46 -14.87
C ASP A 75 3.79 11.48 -13.41
N ILE A 76 3.29 10.35 -12.88
CA ILE A 76 2.80 10.28 -11.51
C ILE A 76 3.94 10.29 -10.47
N PRO A 77 3.70 10.85 -9.27
CA PRO A 77 4.59 10.64 -8.14
C PRO A 77 4.62 9.15 -7.76
N LEU A 78 5.80 8.66 -7.41
CA LEU A 78 6.02 7.26 -7.02
C LEU A 78 6.60 7.17 -5.59
N PRO A 79 6.19 6.16 -4.79
CA PRO A 79 5.22 5.11 -5.15
C PRO A 79 3.77 5.60 -5.12
N ALA A 80 2.91 4.95 -5.92
CA ALA A 80 1.47 5.21 -5.97
C ALA A 80 0.68 3.90 -5.78
N ILE A 81 -0.58 3.98 -5.34
CA ILE A 81 -1.45 2.80 -5.22
C ILE A 81 -2.42 2.77 -6.40
N ALA A 82 -2.49 1.65 -7.11
CA ALA A 82 -3.42 1.43 -8.20
C ALA A 82 -4.56 0.52 -7.79
N HIS A 83 -5.77 0.84 -8.24
CA HIS A 83 -6.94 -0.03 -8.11
C HIS A 83 -7.14 -0.82 -9.41
N VAL A 84 -7.17 -2.14 -9.30
CA VAL A 84 -7.26 -3.07 -10.44
C VAL A 84 -8.42 -4.06 -10.22
N MET A 85 -8.90 -4.66 -11.32
CA MET A 85 -9.88 -5.74 -11.29
C MET A 85 -9.22 -7.03 -11.77
N ILE A 86 -9.00 -7.97 -10.85
CA ILE A 86 -8.48 -9.29 -11.20
C ILE A 86 -9.61 -10.11 -11.82
N ASN A 87 -9.35 -10.67 -13.00
CA ASN A 87 -10.33 -11.41 -13.81
C ASN A 87 -11.63 -10.62 -14.09
N GLY A 88 -11.60 -9.29 -14.01
CA GLY A 88 -12.77 -8.43 -14.20
C GLY A 88 -13.77 -8.37 -13.04
N GLU A 89 -13.60 -9.17 -11.99
CA GLU A 89 -14.63 -9.33 -10.93
C GLU A 89 -14.11 -8.96 -9.53
N ILE A 90 -12.82 -9.18 -9.27
CA ILE A 90 -12.27 -9.06 -7.92
C ILE A 90 -11.49 -7.75 -7.79
N PRO A 91 -12.00 -6.76 -7.03
CA PRO A 91 -11.27 -5.53 -6.78
C PRO A 91 -10.01 -5.82 -5.95
N HIS A 92 -8.89 -5.26 -6.39
CA HIS A 92 -7.60 -5.45 -5.75
C HIS A 92 -6.78 -4.15 -5.80
N TYR A 93 -5.79 -4.05 -4.92
CA TYR A 93 -4.86 -2.93 -4.90
C TYR A 93 -3.43 -3.41 -5.08
N LEU A 94 -2.67 -2.65 -5.88
CA LEU A 94 -1.25 -2.87 -6.15
C LEU A 94 -0.48 -1.59 -5.86
N VAL A 95 0.80 -1.68 -5.48
CA VAL A 95 1.66 -0.49 -5.32
C VAL A 95 2.59 -0.37 -6.51
N ILE A 96 2.46 0.70 -7.28
CA ILE A 96 3.36 1.05 -8.37
C ILE A 96 4.64 1.64 -7.78
N TYR A 97 5.78 1.00 -8.06
CA TYR A 97 7.10 1.45 -7.61
C TYR A 97 7.95 2.04 -8.72
N LYS A 98 7.71 1.63 -9.97
CA LYS A 98 8.44 2.13 -11.13
C LYS A 98 7.57 2.00 -12.37
N VAL A 99 7.58 3.04 -13.19
CA VAL A 99 7.06 3.01 -14.55
C VAL A 99 8.21 3.26 -15.50
N SER A 100 8.36 2.39 -16.49
CA SER A 100 9.33 2.49 -17.58
C SER A 100 8.58 2.61 -18.90
N LYS A 101 9.28 2.89 -20.00
CA LYS A 101 8.65 3.19 -21.30
C LYS A 101 7.55 2.20 -21.73
N ASN A 102 7.76 0.89 -21.53
CA ASN A 102 6.80 -0.14 -21.96
C ASN A 102 6.38 -1.08 -20.81
N LYS A 103 6.81 -0.79 -19.58
CA LYS A 103 6.68 -1.74 -18.46
C LYS A 103 6.39 -1.04 -17.16
N ILE A 104 5.64 -1.70 -16.29
CA ILE A 104 5.32 -1.23 -14.96
C ILE A 104 5.70 -2.29 -13.90
N PHE A 105 6.25 -1.82 -12.79
CA PHE A 105 6.72 -2.64 -11.68
C PHE A 105 5.84 -2.39 -10.47
N VAL A 106 5.10 -3.41 -10.07
CA VAL A 106 4.08 -3.31 -9.03
C VAL A 106 4.33 -4.32 -7.91
N MET A 107 4.14 -3.90 -6.66
CA MET A 107 4.12 -4.82 -5.53
C MET A 107 2.70 -5.36 -5.36
N ASP A 108 2.54 -6.68 -5.46
CA ASP A 108 1.28 -7.38 -5.17
C ASP A 108 1.29 -7.90 -3.72
N PRO A 109 0.37 -7.41 -2.86
CA PRO A 109 0.24 -7.88 -1.48
C PRO A 109 0.00 -9.38 -1.33
N THR A 110 -0.59 -10.05 -2.33
CA THR A 110 -0.87 -11.49 -2.30
C THR A 110 0.43 -12.31 -2.26
N LYS A 111 1.40 -11.87 -3.07
CA LYS A 111 2.69 -12.53 -3.27
C LYS A 111 3.81 -11.93 -2.42
N ALA A 112 3.64 -10.69 -1.96
CA ALA A 112 4.70 -9.88 -1.35
C ALA A 112 5.95 -9.82 -2.23
N LYS A 113 5.75 -9.60 -3.53
CA LYS A 113 6.81 -9.55 -4.55
C LYS A 113 6.52 -8.42 -5.53
N ILE A 114 7.56 -8.01 -6.24
CA ILE A 114 7.42 -7.12 -7.39
C ILE A 114 7.12 -7.98 -8.61
N ASP A 115 5.95 -7.76 -9.18
CA ASP A 115 5.58 -8.27 -10.49
C ASP A 115 5.85 -7.20 -11.53
N GLU A 116 6.25 -7.65 -12.71
CA GLU A 116 6.53 -6.82 -13.88
C GLU A 116 5.48 -7.11 -14.94
N TYR A 117 4.83 -6.06 -15.43
CA TYR A 117 3.82 -6.15 -16.49
C TYR A 117 4.23 -5.29 -17.68
N PRO A 118 4.00 -5.75 -18.92
CA PRO A 118 3.82 -4.84 -20.04
C PRO A 118 2.73 -3.81 -19.73
N LEU A 119 2.91 -2.56 -20.14
CA LEU A 119 1.93 -1.50 -19.90
C LEU A 119 0.54 -1.85 -20.46
N GLU A 120 0.49 -2.43 -21.66
CA GLU A 120 -0.76 -2.90 -22.28
C GLU A 120 -1.52 -3.91 -21.42
N GLU A 121 -0.81 -4.91 -20.85
CA GLU A 121 -1.43 -5.92 -19.97
C GLU A 121 -1.92 -5.30 -18.66
N PHE A 122 -1.15 -4.37 -18.10
CA PHE A 122 -1.57 -3.67 -16.90
C PHE A 122 -2.81 -2.81 -17.15
N ASN A 123 -2.88 -2.13 -18.29
CA ASN A 123 -4.00 -1.27 -18.66
C ASN A 123 -5.31 -2.08 -18.81
N GLN A 124 -5.24 -3.36 -19.18
CA GLN A 124 -6.42 -4.24 -19.25
C GLN A 124 -7.04 -4.56 -17.87
N ILE A 125 -6.22 -4.62 -16.82
CA ILE A 125 -6.69 -4.90 -15.45
C ILE A 125 -6.90 -3.63 -14.62
N TRP A 126 -6.30 -2.51 -15.02
CA TRP A 126 -6.36 -1.25 -14.30
C TRP A 126 -7.72 -0.57 -14.47
N THR A 127 -8.28 -0.06 -13.38
CA THR A 127 -9.58 0.63 -13.39
C THR A 127 -9.49 2.12 -13.72
N ASN A 128 -8.30 2.58 -14.14
CA ASN A 128 -7.93 3.98 -14.29
C ASN A 128 -7.88 4.78 -12.98
N VAL A 129 -8.07 4.13 -11.82
CA VAL A 129 -8.04 4.79 -10.51
C VAL A 129 -6.68 4.62 -9.85
N LEU A 130 -6.13 5.73 -9.36
CA LEU A 130 -4.88 5.80 -8.60
C LEU A 130 -5.11 6.55 -7.28
N VAL A 131 -4.33 6.20 -6.27
CA VAL A 131 -4.11 7.01 -5.08
C VAL A 131 -2.67 7.49 -5.13
N LEU A 132 -2.51 8.78 -5.33
CA LEU A 132 -1.23 9.47 -5.28
C LEU A 132 -0.94 9.89 -3.86
N LEU A 133 0.33 9.89 -3.47
CA LEU A 133 0.75 10.31 -2.14
C LEU A 133 2.15 10.92 -2.14
N GLU A 134 2.39 11.77 -1.14
CA GLU A 134 3.72 12.26 -0.78
C GLU A 134 3.78 12.60 0.73
N PRO A 135 4.93 12.49 1.39
CA PRO A 135 5.09 12.94 2.78
C PRO A 135 4.76 14.44 2.92
N ASN A 136 3.99 14.81 3.94
CA ASN A 136 3.75 16.21 4.26
C ASN A 136 4.64 16.68 5.43
N GLU A 137 4.46 17.92 5.89
CA GLU A 137 5.26 18.53 6.97
C GLU A 137 5.15 17.81 8.33
N TYR A 138 4.10 17.01 8.54
CA TYR A 138 3.88 16.22 9.75
C TYR A 138 4.38 14.77 9.62
N PHE A 139 4.97 14.39 8.48
CA PHE A 139 5.51 13.05 8.29
C PHE A 139 6.75 12.82 9.16
N GLU A 140 6.75 11.70 9.89
CA GLU A 140 7.89 11.27 10.69
C GLU A 140 8.27 9.82 10.38
N GLN A 141 9.57 9.59 10.14
CA GLN A 141 10.12 8.24 10.10
C GLN A 141 10.13 7.65 11.51
N ARG A 142 9.41 6.54 11.70
CA ARG A 142 9.36 5.84 12.99
C ARG A 142 9.13 4.36 12.80
N ASN A 143 9.48 3.59 13.83
CA ASN A 143 9.25 2.16 13.88
C ASN A 143 8.27 1.80 15.01
N ASP A 144 7.00 1.71 14.65
CA ASP A 144 5.89 1.33 15.53
C ASP A 144 5.74 -0.20 15.63
N LYS A 145 6.62 -0.99 15.00
CA LYS A 145 6.60 -2.45 15.15
C LYS A 145 7.19 -2.81 16.52
N PHE A 146 6.32 -3.22 17.44
CA PHE A 146 6.74 -3.78 18.71
C PHE A 146 7.33 -5.18 18.53
N ASN A 147 8.35 -5.51 19.32
CA ASN A 147 8.79 -6.88 19.47
C ASN A 147 7.76 -7.64 20.34
N ILE A 148 7.07 -8.61 19.74
CA ILE A 148 6.03 -9.39 20.43
C ILE A 148 6.64 -10.15 21.62
N TYR A 149 7.86 -10.67 21.48
CA TYR A 149 8.52 -11.43 22.54
C TYR A 149 8.84 -10.58 23.76
N SER A 150 9.26 -9.33 23.59
CA SER A 150 9.55 -8.45 24.73
C SER A 150 8.29 -8.10 25.52
N ARG A 151 7.11 -8.06 24.88
CA ARG A 151 5.83 -7.89 25.58
C ARG A 151 5.47 -9.10 26.44
N PHE A 152 5.69 -10.31 25.92
CA PHE A 152 5.43 -11.52 26.70
C PHE A 152 6.41 -11.66 27.85
N TRP A 153 7.69 -11.32 27.65
CA TRP A 153 8.69 -11.34 28.73
C TRP A 153 8.30 -10.46 29.91
N ASN A 154 7.77 -9.26 29.67
CA ASN A 154 7.27 -8.38 30.74
C ASN A 154 6.12 -8.97 31.57
N LEU A 155 5.40 -9.97 31.06
CA LEU A 155 4.32 -10.65 31.78
C LEU A 155 4.82 -11.80 32.66
N VAL A 156 6.01 -12.33 32.38
CA VAL A 156 6.61 -13.46 33.12
C VAL A 156 7.81 -13.07 33.98
N THR A 157 8.39 -11.88 33.81
CA THR A 157 9.37 -11.35 34.76
C THR A 157 8.66 -10.93 36.06
N PRO A 158 9.06 -11.47 37.22
CA PRO A 158 8.63 -10.93 38.52
C PRO A 158 9.01 -9.45 38.62
N ALA A 159 8.14 -8.65 39.24
CA ALA A 159 8.42 -7.24 39.54
C ALA A 159 9.57 -7.09 40.54
#